data_AF-A0A945GVI2-F1
#
_entry.id   AF-A0A945GVI2-F1
#
_cell.length_a   1.000
_cell.length_b   1.000
_cell.length_c   1.000
_cell.angle_alpha   90.00
_cell.angle_beta   90.00
_cell.angle_gamma   90.00
#
_symmetry.space_group_name_H-M   'P 1'
#
loop_
_entity.id
_entity.type
_entity.pdbx_description
1 polymer ?
#
loop_
_entity_poly.entity_id
_entity_poly.type
_entity_poly.pdbx_seq_one_letter_code
_entity_poly.pdbx_strand_id
1 'polypeptide(L)'
;MVFSLFGKSIKAQENELRSELSKDKFVAEFETTLGAFKIVPIARPGRSVEFSQVEAAACYVLEEGIKHADAKGLINTVKDLEAAAVFGVVTVEFLGRYWGVNEADRRALQGIVPGMVFPRVGQSLMGGRAMDVVGQCVTKGVVRYASNSNRRKFSTTVSKIESDLSQFVSQRDPVYLDTFARYMNELR
;
A
#
# COMPACT_ATOMS: atom_id res chain seq x y z
N MET A 1 17.13 -25.12 -39.89
CA MET A 1 17.07 -25.39 -38.45
C MET A 1 16.23 -24.31 -37.80
N VAL A 2 15.03 -24.67 -37.32
CA VAL A 2 14.04 -23.74 -36.76
C VAL A 2 14.20 -23.77 -35.24
N PHE A 3 14.68 -22.66 -34.66
CA PHE A 3 14.76 -22.44 -33.21
C PHE A 3 13.71 -21.39 -32.83
N SER A 4 12.54 -21.84 -32.42
CA SER A 4 11.52 -21.04 -31.71
C SER A 4 10.44 -22.01 -31.23
N LEU A 5 9.84 -21.74 -30.07
CA LEU A 5 8.72 -22.46 -29.41
C LEU A 5 9.12 -23.47 -28.31
N PHE A 6 9.56 -22.97 -27.17
CA PHE A 6 9.21 -23.60 -25.89
C PHE A 6 8.58 -22.56 -24.99
N GLY A 7 7.27 -22.71 -24.80
CA GLY A 7 6.42 -21.86 -23.99
C GLY A 7 6.79 -21.91 -22.51
N LYS A 8 6.38 -20.87 -21.78
CA LYS A 8 6.44 -20.77 -20.32
C LYS A 8 6.00 -22.09 -19.68
N SER A 9 6.67 -22.51 -18.60
CA SER A 9 6.30 -23.73 -17.87
C SER A 9 4.85 -23.67 -17.38
N ILE A 10 4.18 -24.82 -17.25
CA ILE A 10 2.78 -24.91 -16.79
C ILE A 10 2.58 -24.16 -15.45
N LYS A 11 3.54 -24.27 -14.52
CA LYS A 11 3.51 -23.53 -13.25
C LYS A 11 3.62 -22.02 -13.43
N ALA A 12 4.42 -21.55 -14.41
CA ALA A 12 4.52 -20.13 -14.71
C ALA A 12 3.23 -19.59 -15.33
N GLN A 13 2.61 -20.36 -16.24
CA GLN A 13 1.31 -20.03 -16.84
C GLN A 13 0.20 -20.03 -15.79
N GLU A 14 0.17 -21.02 -14.90
CA GLU A 14 -0.82 -21.10 -13.82
C GLU A 14 -0.71 -19.93 -12.84
N ASN A 15 0.51 -19.53 -12.48
CA ASN A 15 0.72 -18.36 -11.62
C ASN A 15 0.33 -17.05 -12.32
N GLU A 16 0.59 -16.92 -13.62
CA GLU A 16 0.19 -15.77 -14.42
C GLU A 16 -1.34 -15.66 -14.51
N LEU A 17 -2.03 -16.75 -14.82
CA LEU A 17 -3.50 -16.84 -14.81
C LEU A 17 -4.10 -16.51 -13.43
N ARG A 18 -3.51 -17.03 -12.34
CA ARG A 18 -3.96 -16.71 -10.98
C ARG A 18 -3.76 -15.23 -10.65
N SER A 19 -2.64 -14.65 -11.10
CA SER A 19 -2.34 -13.23 -10.93
C SER A 19 -3.33 -12.35 -11.70
N GLU A 20 -3.66 -12.73 -12.93
CA GLU A 20 -4.65 -12.04 -13.77
C GLU A 20 -6.05 -12.13 -13.15
N LEU A 21 -6.50 -13.33 -12.76
CA LEU A 21 -7.80 -13.51 -12.09
C LEU A 21 -7.89 -12.72 -10.78
N SER A 22 -6.81 -12.67 -10.00
CA SER A 22 -6.75 -11.86 -8.78
C SER A 22 -6.85 -10.37 -9.10
N LYS A 23 -6.27 -9.93 -10.22
CA LYS A 23 -6.36 -8.54 -10.67
C LYS A 23 -7.77 -8.20 -11.11
N ASP A 24 -8.39 -9.04 -11.93
CA ASP A 24 -9.76 -8.80 -12.42
C ASP A 24 -10.76 -8.75 -11.26
N LYS A 25 -10.62 -9.67 -10.30
CA LYS A 25 -11.43 -9.66 -9.08
C LYS A 25 -11.21 -8.38 -8.26
N PHE A 26 -9.96 -7.96 -8.10
CA PHE A 26 -9.66 -6.70 -7.41
C PHE A 26 -10.35 -5.52 -8.09
N VAL A 27 -10.21 -5.41 -9.43
CA VAL A 27 -10.78 -4.31 -10.21
C VAL A 27 -12.31 -4.30 -10.10
N ALA A 28 -12.96 -5.46 -10.14
CA ALA A 28 -14.41 -5.55 -9.99
C ALA A 28 -14.92 -5.08 -8.62
N GLU A 29 -14.12 -5.25 -7.56
CA GLU A 29 -14.54 -4.98 -6.18
C GLU A 29 -14.05 -3.63 -5.64
N PHE A 30 -13.07 -2.99 -6.30
CA PHE A 30 -12.41 -1.81 -5.77
C PHE A 30 -13.35 -0.61 -5.61
N GLU A 31 -14.10 -0.23 -6.65
CA GLU A 31 -15.06 0.88 -6.56
C GLU A 31 -16.17 0.62 -5.53
N THR A 32 -16.67 -0.62 -5.48
CA THR A 32 -17.62 -1.06 -4.46
C THR A 32 -17.05 -0.90 -3.06
N THR A 33 -15.76 -1.18 -2.88
CA THR A 33 -15.05 -0.97 -1.61
C THR A 33 -14.95 0.51 -1.26
N LEU A 34 -14.62 1.38 -2.22
CA LEU A 34 -14.62 2.83 -1.98
C LEU A 34 -15.99 3.32 -1.49
N GLY A 35 -17.06 2.87 -2.15
CA GLY A 35 -18.44 3.20 -1.78
C GLY A 35 -18.82 2.69 -0.38
N ALA A 36 -18.51 1.43 -0.07
CA ALA A 36 -18.83 0.80 1.21
C ALA A 36 -18.20 1.52 2.41
N PHE A 37 -16.96 1.97 2.26
CA PHE A 37 -16.22 2.69 3.30
C PHE A 37 -16.34 4.21 3.20
N LYS A 38 -17.18 4.73 2.29
CA LYS A 38 -17.37 6.16 2.04
C LYS A 38 -16.04 6.89 1.77
N ILE A 39 -15.13 6.21 1.08
CA ILE A 39 -13.85 6.77 0.64
C ILE A 39 -14.14 7.65 -0.57
N VAL A 40 -14.03 8.97 -0.39
CA VAL A 40 -14.35 9.94 -1.44
C VAL A 40 -13.06 10.44 -2.11
N PRO A 41 -12.82 10.11 -3.39
CA PRO A 41 -11.72 10.67 -4.16
C PRO A 41 -11.86 12.18 -4.34
N ILE A 42 -10.77 12.91 -4.21
CA ILE A 42 -10.71 14.34 -4.51
C ILE A 42 -10.04 14.49 -5.87
N ALA A 43 -10.78 15.04 -6.85
CA ALA A 43 -10.23 15.29 -8.17
C ALA A 43 -9.05 16.28 -8.09
N ARG A 44 -7.90 15.89 -8.65
CA ARG A 44 -6.73 16.76 -8.76
C ARG A 44 -6.56 17.25 -10.21
N PRO A 45 -6.39 18.58 -10.43
CA PRO A 45 -6.12 19.11 -11.76
C PRO A 45 -4.90 18.42 -12.41
N GLY A 46 -5.08 17.97 -13.65
CA GLY A 46 -4.02 17.30 -14.42
C GLY A 46 -3.72 15.86 -14.00
N ARG A 47 -4.55 15.24 -13.14
CA ARG A 47 -4.42 13.83 -12.74
C ARG A 47 -5.62 13.02 -13.21
N SER A 48 -5.42 11.71 -13.34
CA SER A 48 -6.48 10.79 -13.75
C SER A 48 -7.46 10.48 -12.61
N VAL A 49 -8.58 9.85 -12.94
CA VAL A 49 -9.56 9.39 -11.95
C VAL A 49 -8.94 8.30 -11.08
N GLU A 50 -8.19 7.38 -11.69
CA GLU A 50 -7.47 6.29 -11.04
C GLU A 50 -6.45 6.81 -10.03
N PHE A 51 -5.74 7.90 -10.37
CA PHE A 51 -4.84 8.59 -9.44
C PHE A 51 -5.59 8.98 -8.16
N SER A 52 -6.73 9.66 -8.32
CA SER A 52 -7.50 10.23 -7.22
C SER A 52 -8.15 9.14 -6.37
N GLN A 53 -8.60 8.04 -6.99
CA GLN A 53 -9.15 6.87 -6.31
C GLN A 53 -8.09 6.13 -5.50
N VAL A 54 -6.90 5.88 -6.09
CA VAL A 54 -5.79 5.22 -5.39
C VAL A 54 -5.25 6.11 -4.28
N GLU A 55 -5.15 7.42 -4.48
CA GLU A 55 -4.78 8.37 -3.43
C GLU A 55 -5.70 8.24 -2.22
N ALA A 56 -7.02 8.34 -2.42
CA ALA A 56 -8.00 8.30 -1.35
C ALA A 56 -8.00 6.94 -0.64
N ALA A 57 -7.96 5.84 -1.40
CA ALA A 57 -7.91 4.48 -0.85
C ALA A 57 -6.64 4.22 -0.05
N ALA A 58 -5.47 4.59 -0.59
CA ALA A 58 -4.20 4.39 0.09
C ALA A 58 -4.09 5.25 1.36
N CYS A 59 -4.64 6.47 1.34
CA CYS A 59 -4.74 7.28 2.55
C CYS A 59 -5.61 6.62 3.61
N TYR A 60 -6.79 6.13 3.22
CA TYR A 60 -7.69 5.42 4.14
C TYR A 60 -7.02 4.20 4.76
N VAL A 61 -6.41 3.33 3.94
CA VAL A 61 -5.73 2.12 4.39
C VAL A 61 -4.56 2.43 5.32
N LEU A 62 -3.74 3.43 4.98
CA LEU A 62 -2.61 3.83 5.83
C LEU A 62 -3.10 4.42 7.15
N GLU A 63 -4.13 5.26 7.12
CA GLU A 63 -4.71 5.89 8.30
C GLU A 63 -5.29 4.85 9.26
N GLU A 64 -6.12 3.93 8.77
CA GLU A 64 -6.69 2.84 9.58
C GLU A 64 -5.61 1.89 10.09
N GLY A 65 -4.63 1.53 9.24
CA GLY A 65 -3.50 0.71 9.66
C GLY A 65 -2.73 1.33 10.83
N ILE A 66 -2.45 2.64 10.75
CA ILE A 66 -1.79 3.39 11.83
C ILE A 66 -2.64 3.38 13.11
N LYS A 67 -3.95 3.66 13.01
CA LYS A 67 -4.86 3.62 14.17
C LYS A 67 -4.87 2.24 14.83
N HIS A 68 -4.90 1.16 14.06
CA HIS A 68 -4.82 -0.21 14.59
C HIS A 68 -3.49 -0.52 15.27
N ALA A 69 -2.37 -0.04 14.72
CA ALA A 69 -1.05 -0.23 15.32
C ALA A 69 -0.88 0.60 16.61
N ASP A 70 -1.37 1.84 16.62
CA ASP A 70 -1.36 2.73 17.78
C ASP A 70 -2.22 2.20 18.93
N ALA A 71 -3.44 1.70 18.62
CA ALA A 71 -4.32 1.07 19.60
C ALA A 71 -3.69 -0.18 20.27
N LYS A 72 -2.73 -0.83 19.60
CA LYS A 72 -1.92 -1.95 20.12
C LYS A 72 -0.63 -1.48 20.82
N GLY A 73 -0.39 -0.17 20.91
CA GLY A 73 0.80 0.42 21.52
C GLY A 73 2.08 0.17 20.73
N LEU A 74 2.01 0.02 19.41
CA LEU A 74 3.17 -0.34 18.59
C LEU A 74 3.96 0.88 18.08
N ILE A 75 3.34 2.07 18.01
CA ILE A 75 3.95 3.29 17.44
C ILE A 75 4.54 4.15 18.56
N ASN A 76 5.81 3.94 18.88
CA ASN A 76 6.49 4.62 19.99
C ASN A 76 7.75 5.40 19.55
N THR A 77 8.27 5.12 18.36
CA THR A 77 9.58 5.57 17.90
C THR A 77 9.53 6.11 16.48
N VAL A 78 10.55 6.88 16.08
CA VAL A 78 10.67 7.39 14.70
C VAL A 78 10.75 6.24 13.68
N LYS A 79 11.35 5.10 14.05
CA LYS A 79 11.41 3.91 13.20
C LYS A 79 10.03 3.31 12.91
N ASP A 80 9.08 3.53 13.81
CA ASP A 80 7.69 3.08 13.64
C ASP A 80 6.97 3.88 12.58
N LEU A 81 7.22 5.18 12.56
CA LEU A 81 6.73 6.08 11.52
C LEU A 81 7.43 5.82 10.18
N GLU A 82 8.71 5.48 10.18
CA GLU A 82 9.42 5.03 8.97
C GLU A 82 8.78 3.74 8.43
N ALA A 83 8.46 2.77 9.28
CA ALA A 83 7.76 1.54 8.88
C ALA A 83 6.34 1.83 8.33
N ALA A 84 5.61 2.77 8.94
CA ALA A 84 4.31 3.22 8.42
C ALA A 84 4.46 3.87 7.04
N ALA A 85 5.51 4.65 6.81
CA ALA A 85 5.78 5.23 5.50
C ALA A 85 6.08 4.14 4.45
N VAL A 86 6.86 3.11 4.79
CA VAL A 86 7.08 1.94 3.92
C VAL A 86 5.76 1.24 3.61
N PHE A 87 4.89 1.05 4.61
CA PHE A 87 3.57 0.46 4.41
C PHE A 87 2.69 1.28 3.45
N GLY A 88 2.72 2.62 3.57
CA GLY A 88 2.06 3.51 2.64
C GLY A 88 2.56 3.36 1.20
N VAL A 89 3.87 3.23 1.01
CA VAL A 89 4.48 2.97 -0.30
C VAL A 89 4.02 1.63 -0.88
N VAL A 90 4.03 0.57 -0.08
CA VAL A 90 3.55 -0.76 -0.49
C VAL A 90 2.09 -0.70 -0.92
N THR A 91 1.26 -0.01 -0.15
CA THR A 91 -0.17 0.17 -0.43
C THR A 91 -0.38 0.89 -1.77
N VAL A 92 0.34 1.98 -2.02
CA VAL A 92 0.29 2.72 -3.28
C VAL A 92 0.73 1.84 -4.46
N GLU A 93 1.81 1.08 -4.32
CA GLU A 93 2.27 0.19 -5.38
C GLU A 93 1.29 -0.92 -5.68
N PHE A 94 0.67 -1.50 -4.66
CA PHE A 94 -0.35 -2.54 -4.82
C PHE A 94 -1.60 -1.99 -5.51
N LEU A 95 -2.27 -1.02 -4.89
CA LEU A 95 -3.52 -0.46 -5.39
C LEU A 95 -3.32 0.18 -6.76
N GLY A 96 -2.23 0.94 -6.94
CA GLY A 96 -1.91 1.60 -8.20
C GLY A 96 -1.66 0.64 -9.35
N ARG A 97 -0.92 -0.46 -9.14
CA ARG A 97 -0.66 -1.45 -10.20
C ARG A 97 -1.93 -2.17 -10.63
N TYR A 98 -2.77 -2.55 -9.67
CA TYR A 98 -3.98 -3.32 -9.94
C TYR A 98 -5.08 -2.43 -10.55
N TRP A 99 -5.18 -1.18 -10.10
CA TRP A 99 -6.15 -0.21 -10.60
C TRP A 99 -5.75 0.48 -11.92
N GLY A 100 -4.49 0.34 -12.35
CA GLY A 100 -4.03 0.86 -13.65
C GLY A 100 -3.43 2.26 -13.62
N VAL A 101 -3.01 2.75 -12.45
CA VAL A 101 -2.26 4.01 -12.33
C VAL A 101 -0.86 3.83 -12.93
N ASN A 102 -0.41 4.77 -13.76
CA ASN A 102 0.92 4.72 -14.37
C ASN A 102 2.06 4.85 -13.33
N GLU A 103 3.27 4.44 -13.68
CA GLU A 103 4.39 4.40 -12.74
C GLU A 103 4.80 5.77 -12.19
N ALA A 104 4.80 6.83 -13.01
CA ALA A 104 5.16 8.17 -12.58
C ALA A 104 4.18 8.69 -11.51
N ASP A 105 2.90 8.42 -11.70
CA ASP A 105 1.84 8.76 -10.77
C ASP A 105 1.90 7.93 -9.48
N ARG A 106 2.18 6.63 -9.57
CA ARG A 106 2.44 5.82 -8.37
C ARG A 106 3.60 6.37 -7.56
N ARG A 107 4.73 6.70 -8.21
CA ARG A 107 5.89 7.31 -7.53
C ARG A 107 5.56 8.64 -6.87
N ALA A 108 4.69 9.45 -7.47
CA ALA A 108 4.22 10.68 -6.82
C ALA A 108 3.36 10.37 -5.58
N LEU A 109 2.44 9.42 -5.69
CA LEU A 109 1.56 8.99 -4.60
C LEU A 109 2.33 8.41 -3.40
N GLN A 110 3.48 7.76 -3.62
CA GLN A 110 4.34 7.24 -2.56
C GLN A 110 4.77 8.31 -1.55
N GLY A 111 4.96 9.56 -1.98
CA GLY A 111 5.26 10.69 -1.10
C GLY A 111 3.99 11.40 -0.60
N ILE A 112 3.01 11.57 -1.48
CA ILE A 112 1.78 12.30 -1.18
C ILE A 112 0.96 11.60 -0.09
N VAL A 113 0.75 10.29 -0.20
CA VAL A 113 -0.11 9.53 0.71
C VAL A 113 0.39 9.60 2.16
N PRO A 114 1.64 9.22 2.49
CA PRO A 114 2.17 9.41 3.84
C PRO A 114 2.19 10.87 4.28
N GLY A 115 2.51 11.80 3.36
CA GLY A 115 2.54 13.23 3.63
C GLY A 115 1.17 13.83 3.97
N MET A 116 0.06 13.24 3.49
CA MET A 116 -1.29 13.63 3.85
C MET A 116 -1.81 12.93 5.12
N VAL A 117 -1.45 11.66 5.32
CA VAL A 117 -1.94 10.88 6.47
C VAL A 117 -1.24 11.27 7.75
N PHE A 118 0.08 11.39 7.76
CA PHE A 118 0.83 11.67 9.00
C PHE A 118 0.39 12.95 9.71
N PRO A 119 0.07 14.08 9.04
CA PRO A 119 -0.50 15.24 9.71
C PRO A 119 -1.87 15.01 10.36
N ARG A 120 -2.69 14.10 9.82
CA ARG A 120 -4.04 13.79 10.34
C ARG A 120 -3.99 12.95 11.61
N VAL A 121 -3.03 12.02 11.69
CA VAL A 121 -2.89 11.08 12.82
C VAL A 121 -1.74 11.45 13.76
N GLY A 122 -0.79 12.25 13.32
CA GLY A 122 0.49 12.48 14.00
C GLY A 122 0.40 13.26 15.30
N GLN A 123 -0.66 14.05 15.52
CA GLN A 123 -0.85 14.77 16.78
C GLN A 123 -1.06 13.82 17.97
N SER A 124 -1.72 12.69 17.77
CA SER A 124 -1.93 11.69 18.82
C SER A 124 -0.74 10.74 18.98
N LEU A 125 0.13 10.63 17.97
CA LEU A 125 1.26 9.71 17.98
C LEU A 125 2.47 10.29 18.70
N MET A 126 3.14 9.46 19.50
CA MET A 126 4.42 9.78 20.15
C MET A 126 4.43 11.09 20.98
N GLY A 127 3.26 11.52 21.46
CA GLY A 127 3.10 12.79 22.18
C GLY A 127 3.29 14.02 21.29
N GLY A 128 2.86 13.96 20.01
CA GLY A 128 2.92 15.07 19.05
C GLY A 128 4.27 15.22 18.32
N ARG A 129 5.33 14.56 18.80
CA ARG A 129 6.67 14.58 18.19
C ARG A 129 6.72 13.93 16.79
N ALA A 130 5.69 13.17 16.43
CA ALA A 130 5.59 12.61 15.08
C ALA A 130 5.59 13.71 14.00
N MET A 131 5.03 14.88 14.30
CA MET A 131 4.94 16.02 13.38
C MET A 131 6.31 16.55 12.96
N ASP A 132 7.28 16.55 13.86
CA ASP A 132 8.63 17.10 13.62
C ASP A 132 9.46 16.24 12.66
N VAL A 133 9.09 14.96 12.51
CA VAL A 133 9.87 13.96 11.76
C VAL A 133 9.14 13.46 10.50
N VAL A 134 7.93 13.93 10.20
CA VAL A 134 7.11 13.47 9.07
C VAL A 134 7.90 13.47 7.77
N GLY A 135 8.47 14.62 7.37
CA GLY A 135 9.19 14.74 6.10
C GLY A 135 10.34 13.73 5.99
N GLN A 136 11.10 13.55 7.07
CA GLN A 136 12.20 12.60 7.12
C GLN A 136 11.70 11.14 7.02
N CYS A 137 10.64 10.80 7.74
CA CYS A 137 10.04 9.46 7.72
C CYS A 137 9.52 9.09 6.34
N VAL A 138 8.84 10.02 5.65
CA VAL A 138 8.34 9.78 4.29
C VAL A 138 9.49 9.49 3.33
N THR A 139 10.52 10.35 3.29
CA THR A 139 11.68 10.14 2.41
C THR A 139 12.38 8.82 2.71
N LYS A 140 12.62 8.50 3.99
CA LYS A 140 13.25 7.25 4.38
C LYS A 140 12.40 6.03 4.03
N GLY A 141 11.08 6.10 4.17
CA GLY A 141 10.17 5.03 3.79
C GLY A 141 10.26 4.69 2.31
N VAL A 142 10.22 5.71 1.44
CA VAL A 142 10.40 5.56 -0.02
C VAL A 142 11.75 4.94 -0.35
N VAL A 143 12.84 5.49 0.20
CA VAL A 143 14.20 4.97 -0.05
C VAL A 143 14.35 3.53 0.45
N ARG A 144 13.78 3.21 1.62
CA ARG A 144 13.83 1.87 2.20
C ARG A 144 13.09 0.86 1.32
N TYR A 145 11.89 1.18 0.87
CA TYR A 145 11.14 0.32 -0.05
C TYR A 145 11.97 0.05 -1.31
N ALA A 146 12.49 1.10 -1.95
CA ALA A 146 13.31 0.98 -3.15
C ALA A 146 14.59 0.14 -2.93
N SER A 147 15.24 0.31 -1.78
CA SER A 147 16.50 -0.41 -1.45
C SER A 147 16.29 -1.87 -1.06
N ASN A 148 15.09 -2.25 -0.62
CA ASN A 148 14.80 -3.60 -0.13
C ASN A 148 13.88 -4.41 -1.06
N SER A 149 13.30 -3.80 -2.10
CA SER A 149 12.38 -4.46 -3.05
C SER A 149 12.92 -5.79 -3.63
N ASN A 150 14.24 -5.85 -3.89
CA ASN A 150 14.91 -7.05 -4.41
C ASN A 150 15.32 -8.06 -3.33
N ARG A 151 15.14 -7.76 -2.04
CA ARG A 151 15.48 -8.68 -0.94
C ARG A 151 14.34 -9.65 -0.71
N ARG A 152 14.64 -10.96 -0.79
CA ARG A 152 13.66 -12.04 -0.64
C ARG A 152 12.75 -11.91 0.58
N LYS A 153 13.31 -11.65 1.78
CA LYS A 153 12.52 -11.50 3.01
C LYS A 153 11.52 -10.33 2.94
N PHE A 154 11.97 -9.20 2.39
CA PHE A 154 11.12 -8.02 2.22
C PHE A 154 10.04 -8.29 1.18
N SER A 155 10.39 -8.86 0.02
CA SER A 155 9.43 -9.27 -1.01
C SER A 155 8.37 -10.24 -0.47
N THR A 156 8.75 -11.23 0.34
CA THR A 156 7.77 -12.12 1.01
C THR A 156 6.82 -11.35 1.92
N THR A 157 7.31 -10.35 2.65
CA THR A 157 6.48 -9.52 3.54
C THR A 157 5.51 -8.67 2.72
N VAL A 158 6.01 -8.03 1.66
CA VAL A 158 5.19 -7.27 0.71
C VAL A 158 4.08 -8.13 0.11
N SER A 159 4.38 -9.35 -0.34
CA SER A 159 3.35 -10.25 -0.89
C SER A 159 2.27 -10.64 0.15
N LYS A 160 2.63 -10.75 1.44
CA LYS A 160 1.64 -10.99 2.49
C LYS A 160 0.73 -9.77 2.73
N ILE A 161 1.32 -8.58 2.74
CA ILE A 161 0.57 -7.31 2.80
C ILE A 161 -0.38 -7.21 1.60
N GLU A 162 0.12 -7.44 0.39
CA GLU A 162 -0.70 -7.42 -0.84
C GLU A 162 -1.84 -8.44 -0.78
N SER A 163 -1.59 -9.64 -0.23
CA SER A 163 -2.62 -10.65 0.00
C SER A 163 -3.70 -10.14 0.96
N ASP A 164 -3.33 -9.54 2.09
CA ASP A 164 -4.28 -8.97 3.04
C ASP A 164 -5.09 -7.84 2.42
N LEU A 165 -4.44 -6.91 1.70
CA LEU A 165 -5.12 -5.82 1.02
C LEU A 165 -6.06 -6.31 -0.09
N SER A 166 -5.69 -7.39 -0.79
CA SER A 166 -6.57 -8.05 -1.75
C SER A 166 -7.82 -8.64 -1.08
N GLN A 167 -7.67 -9.22 0.11
CA GLN A 167 -8.80 -9.71 0.89
C GLN A 167 -9.66 -8.57 1.44
N PHE A 168 -9.05 -7.47 1.89
CA PHE A 168 -9.77 -6.26 2.28
C PHE A 168 -10.66 -5.76 1.13
N VAL A 169 -10.12 -5.62 -0.07
CA VAL A 169 -10.90 -5.16 -1.23
C VAL A 169 -11.96 -6.18 -1.65
N SER A 170 -11.64 -7.47 -1.62
CA SER A 170 -12.59 -8.52 -2.05
C SER A 170 -13.74 -8.73 -1.07
N GLN A 171 -13.47 -8.65 0.23
CA GLN A 171 -14.42 -9.03 1.28
C GLN A 171 -15.04 -7.81 1.98
N ARG A 172 -14.41 -6.64 1.88
CA ARG A 172 -14.74 -5.42 2.63
C ARG A 172 -14.71 -5.64 4.15
N ASP A 173 -13.85 -6.53 4.63
CA ASP A 173 -13.70 -6.80 6.06
C ASP A 173 -12.54 -5.95 6.64
N PRO A 174 -12.82 -5.04 7.59
CA PRO A 174 -11.80 -4.20 8.24
C PRO A 174 -10.72 -4.98 8.97
N VAL A 175 -10.94 -6.27 9.30
CA VAL A 175 -9.91 -7.09 9.98
C VAL A 175 -8.60 -7.14 9.20
N TYR A 176 -8.67 -7.02 7.87
CA TYR A 176 -7.49 -7.02 6.99
C TYR A 176 -6.71 -5.69 7.01
N LEU A 177 -7.27 -4.60 7.57
CA LEU A 177 -6.57 -3.34 7.77
C LEU A 177 -5.58 -3.39 8.96
N ASP A 178 -5.67 -4.42 9.81
CA ASP A 178 -4.67 -4.70 10.85
C ASP A 178 -3.31 -5.13 10.28
N THR A 179 -3.23 -5.36 8.97
CA THR A 179 -2.03 -5.87 8.26
C THR A 179 -0.77 -5.05 8.56
N PHE A 180 -0.89 -3.71 8.69
CA PHE A 180 0.25 -2.89 9.11
C PHE A 180 0.75 -3.30 10.49
N ALA A 181 -0.13 -3.40 11.48
CA ALA A 181 0.23 -3.81 12.82
C ALA A 181 0.84 -5.22 12.87
N ARG A 182 0.41 -6.14 11.99
CA ARG A 182 0.96 -7.49 11.90
C ARG A 182 2.38 -7.53 11.34
N TYR A 183 2.67 -6.71 10.33
CA TYR A 183 3.96 -6.76 9.60
C TYR A 183 4.89 -5.59 9.87
N MET A 184 4.53 -4.71 10.81
CA MET A 184 5.28 -3.51 11.15
C MET A 184 6.74 -3.80 11.48
N ASN A 185 7.02 -4.87 12.23
CA ASN A 185 8.38 -5.24 12.63
C ASN A 185 9.27 -5.61 11.45
N GLU A 186 8.68 -6.25 10.43
CA GLU A 186 9.34 -6.64 9.20
C GLU A 186 9.59 -5.46 8.26
N LEU A 187 8.88 -4.35 8.46
CA LEU A 187 9.07 -3.08 7.73
C LEU A 187 10.04 -2.10 8.42
N ARG A 188 10.44 -2.39 9.68
CA ARG A 188 11.38 -1.61 10.50
C ARG A 188 12.85 -1.74 10.11
#